data_AF-A0A559VEV5-F1
#
_entry.id   AF-A0A559VEV5-F1
#
_cell.length_a   1.000
_cell.length_b   1.000
_cell.length_c   1.000
_cell.angle_alpha   90.00
_cell.angle_beta   90.00
_cell.angle_gamma   90.00
#
_symmetry.space_group_name_H-M   'P 1'
#
loop_
_entity.id
_entity.type
_entity.pdbx_description
1 polymer ?
#
loop_
_entity_poly.entity_id
_entity_poly.type
_entity_poly.pdbx_seq_one_letter_code
_entity_poly.pdbx_strand_id
1 'polypeptide(L)'
;MHAGDVRDVFGVPGAYAGAGLPDAPALLVRATREKKHVPLHADLDDVDDPLRLGDPAAGAPPARYVGPAATLVRLYAGRAAPGRSLLRAGRCGGGRTEHLRMRSRPGGYGTGVFLNWTRPVVADEWGAMSKRAVLEVIALDVEDAVAAQAGGADRLELVTEMAADGLTPSAATVAGIRAAVDIDLRVMLRLADGFAAGGPEGAERLVRVAGELREAGADQFVLGFLDADGGVDLDAVERVVAALDGCSWTFHRAVDRAADRDALRKQLADLPGLDTYLTAGSAAGVDEGLPTLVAEVRRRGEPGYDQTILVGGGLRLDHVPALRHAGIDAFHIGGAARSAGWAGPVVEGAVREWRRVLDGE
;
A
#
# COMPACT_ATOMS: atom_id res chain seq x y z
N MET A 1 -34.00 2.48 11.87
CA MET A 1 -33.34 1.29 11.30
C MET A 1 -33.83 1.12 9.87
N HIS A 2 -32.93 0.99 8.89
CA HIS A 2 -33.32 0.77 7.49
C HIS A 2 -33.66 -0.71 7.28
N ALA A 3 -34.74 -1.03 6.55
CA ALA A 3 -35.15 -2.43 6.36
C ALA A 3 -34.07 -3.28 5.66
N GLY A 4 -33.26 -2.66 4.79
CA GLY A 4 -32.09 -3.29 4.17
C GLY A 4 -30.99 -3.65 5.18
N ASP A 5 -30.73 -2.80 6.18
CA ASP A 5 -29.74 -3.07 7.25
C ASP A 5 -30.15 -4.30 8.07
N VAL A 6 -31.44 -4.38 8.42
CA VAL A 6 -31.98 -5.51 9.21
C VAL A 6 -31.83 -6.82 8.42
N ARG A 7 -32.18 -6.80 7.12
CA ARG A 7 -32.06 -7.96 6.25
C ARG A 7 -30.61 -8.40 6.03
N ASP A 8 -29.68 -7.45 5.94
CA ASP A 8 -28.24 -7.71 5.81
C ASP A 8 -27.68 -8.40 7.07
N VAL A 9 -28.05 -7.90 8.26
CA VAL A 9 -27.66 -8.51 9.55
C VAL A 9 -28.16 -9.95 9.70
N PHE A 10 -29.35 -10.26 9.17
CA PHE A 10 -29.90 -11.62 9.17
C PHE A 10 -29.40 -12.48 8.00
N GLY A 11 -28.46 -12.01 7.18
CA GLY A 11 -27.91 -12.75 6.04
C GLY A 11 -28.95 -13.06 4.96
N VAL A 12 -30.03 -12.27 4.88
CA VAL A 12 -31.10 -12.49 3.90
C VAL A 12 -30.56 -12.16 2.50
N PRO A 13 -30.64 -13.10 1.53
CA PRO A 13 -30.23 -12.83 0.15
C PRO A 13 -30.95 -11.60 -0.43
N GLY A 14 -30.21 -10.77 -1.16
CA GLY A 14 -30.75 -9.54 -1.73
C GLY A 14 -31.13 -8.49 -0.67
N ALA A 15 -30.34 -8.36 0.41
CA ALA A 15 -30.42 -7.18 1.27
C ALA A 15 -30.27 -5.92 0.39
N TYR A 16 -31.14 -4.92 0.59
CA TYR A 16 -31.32 -3.73 -0.28
C TYR A 16 -32.02 -3.96 -1.63
N ALA A 17 -32.36 -5.20 -1.97
CA ALA A 17 -33.25 -5.52 -3.09
C ALA A 17 -34.69 -5.79 -2.63
N GLY A 18 -35.65 -5.76 -3.56
CA GLY A 18 -37.05 -6.06 -3.29
C GLY A 18 -38.00 -5.31 -4.22
N ALA A 19 -39.30 -5.45 -3.99
CA ALA A 19 -40.35 -4.89 -4.86
C ALA A 19 -40.28 -3.37 -5.06
N GLY A 20 -39.70 -2.62 -4.10
CA GLY A 20 -39.51 -1.17 -4.20
C GLY A 20 -38.17 -0.73 -4.79
N LEU A 21 -37.29 -1.67 -5.17
CA LEU A 21 -36.01 -1.33 -5.80
C LEU A 21 -36.18 -0.56 -7.11
N PRO A 22 -37.17 -0.84 -7.99
CA PRO A 22 -37.38 -0.04 -9.20
C PRO A 22 -37.67 1.46 -8.94
N ASP A 23 -38.28 1.79 -7.80
CA ASP A 23 -38.63 3.17 -7.44
C ASP A 23 -37.47 3.94 -6.77
N ALA A 24 -36.55 3.22 -6.12
CA ALA A 24 -35.48 3.83 -5.34
C ALA A 24 -34.50 4.68 -6.18
N PRO A 25 -34.07 4.29 -7.40
CA PRO A 25 -33.21 5.12 -8.22
C PRO A 25 -33.87 6.44 -8.66
N ALA A 26 -35.17 6.44 -8.95
CA ALA A 26 -35.90 7.66 -9.27
C ALA A 26 -35.91 8.66 -8.09
N LEU A 27 -36.09 8.15 -6.87
CA LEU A 27 -36.00 8.96 -5.65
C LEU A 27 -34.58 9.50 -5.42
N LEU A 28 -33.55 8.70 -5.70
CA LEU A 28 -32.14 9.13 -5.60
C LEU A 28 -31.83 10.27 -6.57
N VAL A 29 -32.34 10.24 -7.81
CA VAL A 29 -32.17 11.36 -8.76
C VAL A 29 -32.70 12.66 -8.19
N ARG A 30 -33.91 12.64 -7.63
CA ARG A 30 -34.50 13.84 -7.02
C ARG A 30 -33.69 14.30 -5.80
N ALA A 31 -33.43 13.41 -4.86
CA ALA A 31 -32.76 13.75 -3.60
C ALA A 31 -31.34 14.28 -3.80
N THR A 32 -30.59 13.72 -4.76
CA THR A 32 -29.21 14.13 -5.04
C THR A 32 -29.13 15.48 -5.75
N ARG A 33 -30.12 15.82 -6.58
CA ARG A 33 -30.26 17.16 -7.18
C ARG A 33 -30.59 18.21 -6.12
N GLU A 34 -31.58 17.94 -5.27
CA GLU A 34 -31.98 18.85 -4.18
C GLU A 34 -30.80 19.14 -3.24
N LYS A 35 -29.98 18.12 -2.94
CA LYS A 35 -28.78 18.25 -2.10
C LYS A 35 -27.53 18.75 -2.83
N LYS A 36 -27.63 19.04 -4.13
CA LYS A 36 -26.52 19.49 -4.99
C LYS A 36 -25.27 18.61 -4.91
N HIS A 37 -25.46 17.29 -4.92
CA HIS A 37 -24.33 16.35 -4.94
C HIS A 37 -23.50 16.51 -6.22
N VAL A 38 -22.23 16.09 -6.16
CA VAL A 38 -21.38 15.99 -7.35
C VAL A 38 -22.09 15.16 -8.43
N PRO A 39 -22.15 15.62 -9.70
CA PRO A 39 -22.84 14.90 -10.75
C PRO A 39 -22.27 13.48 -10.98
N LEU A 40 -23.15 12.50 -11.14
CA LEU A 40 -22.83 11.09 -11.35
C LEU A 40 -23.76 10.50 -12.42
N HIS A 41 -23.18 9.83 -13.42
CA HIS A 41 -23.89 9.01 -14.39
C HIS A 41 -23.82 7.54 -13.94
N ALA A 42 -24.97 6.93 -13.64
CA ALA A 42 -25.04 5.54 -13.22
C ALA A 42 -25.64 4.67 -14.32
N ASP A 43 -24.84 3.71 -14.78
CA ASP A 43 -25.20 2.63 -15.69
C ASP A 43 -25.60 1.44 -14.81
N LEU A 44 -26.90 1.15 -14.72
CA LEU A 44 -27.41 0.14 -13.80
C LEU A 44 -27.76 -1.12 -14.57
N ASP A 45 -27.30 -2.28 -14.08
CA ASP A 45 -27.56 -3.58 -14.72
C ASP A 45 -29.07 -3.87 -14.89
N ASP A 46 -29.89 -3.26 -14.02
CA ASP A 46 -31.34 -3.46 -13.92
C ASP A 46 -32.17 -2.32 -14.53
N VAL A 47 -31.56 -1.33 -15.20
CA VAL A 47 -32.26 -0.17 -15.78
C VAL A 47 -31.72 0.13 -17.19
N ASP A 48 -32.62 0.21 -18.17
CA ASP A 48 -32.25 0.38 -19.58
C ASP A 48 -31.57 1.73 -19.88
N ASP A 49 -31.97 2.79 -19.18
CA ASP A 49 -31.44 4.14 -19.38
C ASP A 49 -30.48 4.57 -18.26
N PRO A 50 -29.30 5.13 -18.60
CA PRO A 50 -28.37 5.66 -17.61
C PRO A 50 -28.98 6.78 -16.77
N LEU A 51 -28.86 6.64 -15.44
CA LEU A 51 -29.38 7.61 -14.49
C LEU A 51 -28.41 8.76 -14.27
N ARG A 52 -28.95 9.98 -14.22
CA ARG A 52 -28.19 11.22 -13.98
C ARG A 52 -28.50 11.79 -12.60
N LEU A 53 -27.57 11.57 -11.68
CA LEU A 53 -27.62 11.94 -10.27
C LEU A 53 -26.79 13.21 -10.03
N GLY A 54 -27.07 13.93 -8.94
CA GLY A 54 -26.36 15.15 -8.56
C GLY A 54 -26.74 16.39 -9.38
N ASP A 55 -26.02 17.49 -9.17
CA ASP A 55 -26.26 18.77 -9.82
C ASP A 55 -25.60 18.84 -11.22
N PRO A 56 -26.39 18.84 -12.31
CA PRO A 56 -25.84 18.93 -13.66
C PRO A 56 -25.19 20.28 -13.97
N ALA A 57 -25.47 21.33 -13.18
CA ALA A 57 -24.93 22.67 -13.37
C ALA A 57 -23.59 22.89 -12.63
N ALA A 58 -23.08 21.89 -11.91
CA ALA A 58 -21.87 22.01 -11.08
C ALA A 58 -20.56 22.22 -11.86
N GLY A 59 -20.58 22.28 -13.21
CA GLY A 59 -19.43 22.56 -14.07
C GLY A 59 -18.34 21.47 -14.09
N ALA A 60 -18.39 20.50 -13.18
CA ALA A 60 -17.50 19.36 -13.11
C ALA A 60 -17.98 18.21 -14.01
N PRO A 61 -17.07 17.47 -14.67
CA PRO A 61 -17.44 16.28 -15.42
C PRO A 61 -18.07 15.23 -14.48
N PRO A 62 -19.19 14.60 -14.87
CA PRO A 62 -19.87 13.63 -14.02
C PRO A 62 -18.99 12.41 -13.75
N ALA A 63 -18.98 11.94 -12.50
CA ALA A 63 -18.45 10.62 -12.19
C ALA A 63 -19.28 9.54 -12.90
N ARG A 64 -18.78 8.30 -13.01
CA ARG A 64 -19.57 7.19 -13.55
C ARG A 64 -19.60 5.98 -12.60
N TYR A 65 -20.78 5.39 -12.48
CA TYR A 65 -21.06 4.16 -11.73
C TYR A 65 -21.52 3.10 -12.73
N VAL A 66 -21.05 1.87 -12.59
CA VAL A 66 -21.55 0.71 -13.35
C VAL A 66 -21.78 -0.43 -12.37
N GLY A 67 -22.99 -0.99 -12.34
CA GLY A 67 -23.31 -2.16 -11.53
C GLY A 67 -24.75 -2.18 -10.99
N PRO A 68 -25.04 -3.02 -9.98
CA PRO A 68 -26.41 -3.26 -9.53
C PRO A 68 -27.06 -2.07 -8.82
N ALA A 69 -28.35 -1.84 -9.07
CA ALA A 69 -29.11 -0.76 -8.44
C ALA A 69 -29.10 -0.82 -6.90
N ALA A 70 -29.18 -2.03 -6.33
CA ALA A 70 -29.17 -2.25 -4.89
C ALA A 70 -27.86 -1.77 -4.23
N THR A 71 -26.72 -1.97 -4.90
CA THR A 71 -25.41 -1.50 -4.42
C THR A 71 -25.34 0.02 -4.44
N LEU A 72 -25.84 0.66 -5.51
CA LEU A 72 -25.89 2.12 -5.58
C LEU A 72 -26.74 2.73 -4.46
N VAL A 73 -27.93 2.17 -4.18
CA VAL A 73 -28.81 2.59 -3.08
C VAL A 73 -28.10 2.46 -1.73
N ARG A 74 -27.41 1.35 -1.51
CA ARG A 74 -26.63 1.08 -0.29
C ARG A 74 -25.52 2.12 -0.09
N LEU A 75 -24.79 2.48 -1.15
CA LEU A 75 -23.74 3.50 -1.09
C LEU A 75 -24.30 4.91 -0.78
N TYR A 76 -25.42 5.30 -1.38
CA TYR A 76 -26.07 6.60 -1.10
C TYR A 76 -26.73 6.66 0.28
N ALA A 77 -27.10 5.52 0.86
CA ALA A 77 -27.52 5.42 2.24
C ALA A 77 -26.34 5.48 3.25
N GLY A 78 -25.11 5.63 2.76
CA GLY A 78 -23.90 5.67 3.59
C GLY A 78 -23.63 4.31 4.23
N ARG A 79 -23.75 3.22 3.47
CA ARG A 79 -23.52 1.85 3.94
C ARG A 79 -22.49 1.15 3.08
N ALA A 80 -21.61 0.41 3.76
CA ALA A 80 -20.62 -0.48 3.19
C ALA A 80 -21.27 -1.54 2.29
N ALA A 81 -20.80 -1.73 1.05
CA ALA A 81 -21.29 -2.78 0.14
C ALA A 81 -20.34 -4.00 0.11
N PRO A 82 -20.86 -5.24 0.05
CA PRO A 82 -20.05 -6.45 -0.09
C PRO A 82 -19.50 -6.61 -1.52
N GLY A 83 -18.19 -6.87 -1.65
CA GLY A 83 -17.53 -7.14 -2.93
C GLY A 83 -16.88 -5.93 -3.62
N ARG A 84 -16.06 -6.20 -4.66
CA ARG A 84 -15.38 -5.19 -5.49
C ARG A 84 -16.35 -4.57 -6.51
N SER A 85 -17.33 -3.79 -6.08
CA SER A 85 -18.09 -2.94 -7.00
C SER A 85 -17.23 -1.76 -7.44
N LEU A 86 -16.79 -1.77 -8.70
CA LEU A 86 -15.92 -0.77 -9.32
C LEU A 86 -16.74 0.47 -9.74
N LEU A 87 -16.61 1.58 -9.01
CA LEU A 87 -16.93 2.89 -9.61
C LEU A 87 -15.79 3.32 -10.53
N ARG A 88 -16.08 3.45 -11.83
CA ARG A 88 -15.15 4.01 -12.82
C ARG A 88 -15.56 5.44 -13.13
N ALA A 89 -14.84 6.43 -12.61
CA ALA A 89 -14.93 7.79 -13.16
C ALA A 89 -14.22 7.84 -14.52
N GLY A 90 -14.90 8.33 -15.56
CA GLY A 90 -14.33 8.48 -16.90
C GLY A 90 -14.52 9.90 -17.40
N ARG A 91 -13.42 10.59 -17.72
CA ARG A 91 -13.46 11.75 -18.62
C ARG A 91 -13.58 11.26 -20.05
N CYS A 92 -14.56 11.77 -20.81
CA CYS A 92 -14.48 11.78 -22.27
C CYS A 92 -13.88 13.11 -22.70
N GLY A 93 -12.65 13.08 -23.19
CA GLY A 93 -11.94 14.24 -23.74
C GLY A 93 -10.44 14.18 -23.43
N GLY A 94 -9.67 13.61 -24.36
CA GLY A 94 -8.21 13.75 -24.50
C GLY A 94 -7.33 13.68 -23.25
N GLY A 95 -6.73 12.51 -23.00
CA GLY A 95 -5.54 12.36 -22.16
C GLY A 95 -5.79 12.11 -20.67
N ARG A 96 -5.52 10.87 -20.25
CA ARG A 96 -5.44 10.33 -18.87
C ARG A 96 -6.76 10.22 -18.09
N THR A 97 -7.05 8.97 -17.70
CA THR A 97 -8.22 8.55 -16.92
C THR A 97 -7.93 8.79 -15.43
N GLU A 98 -8.62 9.72 -14.78
CA GLU A 98 -8.50 9.93 -13.32
C GLU A 98 -9.56 9.11 -12.57
N HIS A 99 -9.12 8.28 -11.62
CA HIS A 99 -9.98 7.45 -10.79
C HIS A 99 -10.42 8.20 -9.52
N LEU A 100 -11.73 8.28 -9.27
CA LEU A 100 -12.25 8.68 -7.96
C LEU A 100 -11.99 7.54 -6.95
N ARG A 101 -10.90 7.62 -6.17
CA ARG A 101 -10.58 6.61 -5.14
C ARG A 101 -11.49 6.76 -3.93
N MET A 102 -12.27 5.73 -3.66
CA MET A 102 -13.10 5.59 -2.47
C MET A 102 -12.25 5.28 -1.24
N ARG A 103 -12.55 5.92 -0.09
CA ARG A 103 -11.89 5.59 1.19
C ARG A 103 -12.74 4.58 1.95
N SER A 104 -12.13 3.47 2.37
CA SER A 104 -12.61 2.67 3.49
C SER A 104 -12.25 3.39 4.81
N ARG A 105 -13.15 3.36 5.80
CA ARG A 105 -12.83 3.65 7.19
C ARG A 105 -13.13 2.40 8.01
N PRO A 106 -12.22 1.94 8.90
CA PRO A 106 -12.57 0.92 9.87
C PRO A 106 -13.38 1.58 10.99
N GLY A 107 -14.63 1.18 11.13
CA GLY A 107 -15.47 1.57 12.25
C GLY A 107 -16.52 0.48 12.45
N GLY A 108 -16.39 -0.27 13.55
CA GLY A 108 -17.38 -1.16 14.15
C GLY A 108 -18.33 -1.92 13.20
N TYR A 109 -18.03 -3.21 13.00
CA TYR A 109 -18.82 -4.20 12.25
C TYR A 109 -18.92 -3.94 10.73
N GLY A 110 -18.00 -4.55 9.99
CA GLY A 110 -18.04 -4.71 8.52
C GLY A 110 -17.09 -3.80 7.77
N THR A 111 -16.20 -4.37 6.96
CA THR A 111 -15.38 -3.65 5.98
C THR A 111 -16.28 -3.13 4.86
N GLY A 112 -16.32 -1.83 4.62
CA GLY A 112 -16.79 -1.36 3.33
C GLY A 112 -16.73 0.12 3.06
N VAL A 113 -17.31 0.43 1.90
CA VAL A 113 -17.01 1.59 1.06
C VAL A 113 -18.04 2.70 1.28
N PHE A 114 -17.59 3.96 1.41
CA PHE A 114 -18.46 5.14 1.57
C PHE A 114 -18.19 6.21 0.48
N LEU A 115 -19.23 6.94 0.07
CA LEU A 115 -19.16 8.07 -0.88
C LEU A 115 -19.24 9.42 -0.14
N ASN A 116 -18.38 10.38 -0.50
CA ASN A 116 -18.40 11.76 0.01
C ASN A 116 -18.88 12.73 -1.07
N TRP A 117 -19.88 13.56 -0.79
CA TRP A 117 -20.69 14.25 -1.80
C TRP A 117 -20.57 15.78 -1.82
N THR A 118 -19.77 16.40 -0.95
CA THR A 118 -19.96 17.82 -0.62
C THR A 118 -19.07 18.85 -1.32
N ARG A 119 -18.03 18.50 -2.12
CA ARG A 119 -17.23 19.52 -2.84
C ARG A 119 -16.58 19.01 -4.15
N PRO A 120 -16.67 19.75 -5.27
CA PRO A 120 -15.75 19.58 -6.39
C PRO A 120 -14.38 20.14 -5.96
N VAL A 121 -13.31 19.37 -6.13
CA VAL A 121 -11.98 19.84 -5.76
C VAL A 121 -11.30 20.46 -6.97
N VAL A 122 -11.01 21.75 -6.86
CA VAL A 122 -10.23 22.51 -7.84
C VAL A 122 -8.76 22.21 -7.55
N ALA A 123 -8.02 21.81 -8.59
CA ALA A 123 -6.66 21.28 -8.49
C ALA A 123 -5.61 22.26 -7.90
N ASP A 124 -5.94 23.56 -7.79
CA ASP A 124 -4.97 24.60 -7.42
C ASP A 124 -5.08 25.08 -5.95
N GLU A 125 -6.00 24.54 -5.15
CA GLU A 125 -6.08 24.84 -3.69
C GLU A 125 -5.59 23.68 -2.80
N TRP A 126 -4.95 22.66 -3.38
CA TRP A 126 -4.24 21.63 -2.63
C TRP A 126 -2.80 22.03 -2.32
N GLY A 127 -2.64 22.82 -1.27
CA GLY A 127 -1.53 22.52 -0.37
C GLY A 127 -1.66 21.05 0.03
N ALA A 128 -0.63 20.26 -0.24
CA ALA A 128 -0.57 18.80 -0.08
C ALA A 128 -1.40 18.29 1.10
N MET A 129 -2.58 17.71 0.84
CA MET A 129 -3.21 16.81 1.80
C MET A 129 -2.37 15.53 1.81
N SER A 130 -1.28 15.57 2.58
CA SER A 130 -0.29 14.51 2.71
C SER A 130 -0.99 13.17 2.92
N LYS A 131 -0.70 12.18 2.07
CA LYS A 131 -0.92 10.78 2.44
C LYS A 131 -0.10 10.58 3.72
N ARG A 132 -0.73 10.06 4.78
CA ARG A 132 -0.02 9.69 6.01
C ARG A 132 1.22 8.89 5.62
N ALA A 133 2.40 9.36 6.04
CA ALA A 133 3.64 8.69 5.67
C ALA A 133 3.65 7.28 6.26
N VAL A 134 4.09 6.30 5.46
CA VAL A 134 4.28 4.93 5.91
C VAL A 134 5.47 4.87 6.84
N LEU A 135 5.30 4.26 8.01
CA LEU A 135 6.36 3.88 8.92
C LEU A 135 6.50 2.36 8.95
N GLU A 136 7.60 1.84 8.41
CA GLU A 136 7.98 0.45 8.51
C GLU A 136 9.06 0.27 9.59
N VAL A 137 8.88 -0.74 10.45
CA VAL A 137 9.81 -1.04 11.55
C VAL A 137 10.34 -2.46 11.43
N ILE A 138 11.66 -2.65 11.57
CA ILE A 138 12.27 -3.97 11.64
C ILE A 138 11.89 -4.66 12.95
N ALA A 139 11.32 -5.86 12.86
CA ALA A 139 11.03 -6.74 13.99
C ALA A 139 11.79 -8.07 13.88
N LEU A 140 12.41 -8.49 14.98
CA LEU A 140 13.16 -9.76 15.06
C LEU A 140 12.32 -10.88 15.70
N ASP A 141 11.36 -10.50 16.53
CA ASP A 141 10.51 -11.42 17.29
C ASP A 141 9.13 -10.80 17.56
N VAL A 142 8.34 -11.50 18.37
CA VAL A 142 6.98 -11.10 18.75
C VAL A 142 6.98 -9.85 19.63
N GLU A 143 7.96 -9.70 20.53
CA GLU A 143 8.03 -8.54 21.44
C GLU A 143 8.26 -7.26 20.62
N ASP A 144 9.19 -7.32 19.67
CA ASP A 144 9.46 -6.24 18.73
C ASP A 144 8.22 -5.86 17.93
N ALA A 145 7.52 -6.85 17.37
CA ALA A 145 6.35 -6.63 16.54
C ALA A 145 5.22 -5.94 17.31
N VAL A 146 4.93 -6.41 18.52
CA VAL A 146 3.90 -5.83 19.40
C VAL A 146 4.26 -4.39 19.78
N ALA A 147 5.51 -4.14 20.17
CA ALA A 147 5.98 -2.80 20.53
C ALA A 147 5.93 -1.83 19.33
N ALA A 148 6.31 -2.29 18.14
CA ALA A 148 6.22 -1.51 16.91
C ALA A 148 4.77 -1.15 16.56
N GLN A 149 3.85 -2.11 16.62
CA GLN A 149 2.43 -1.85 16.40
C GLN A 149 1.87 -0.86 17.43
N ALA A 150 2.15 -1.06 18.71
CA ALA A 150 1.69 -0.16 19.78
C ALA A 150 2.27 1.27 19.65
N GLY A 151 3.47 1.39 19.07
CA GLY A 151 4.11 2.66 18.75
C GLY A 151 3.51 3.36 17.52
N GLY A 152 2.72 2.65 16.72
CA GLY A 152 2.06 3.20 15.53
C GLY A 152 2.79 2.95 14.21
N ALA A 153 3.62 1.91 14.14
CA ALA A 153 4.10 1.40 12.86
C ALA A 153 2.92 1.01 11.95
N ASP A 154 3.01 1.30 10.66
CA ASP A 154 2.00 0.89 9.68
C ASP A 154 2.31 -0.48 9.08
N ARG A 155 3.58 -0.89 9.11
CA ARG A 155 4.08 -2.16 8.56
C ARG A 155 5.33 -2.64 9.31
N LEU A 156 5.59 -3.94 9.29
CA LEU A 156 6.84 -4.54 9.78
C LEU A 156 7.69 -5.11 8.65
N GLU A 157 9.01 -5.06 8.82
CA GLU A 157 9.95 -5.93 8.10
C GLU A 157 10.46 -7.01 9.06
N LEU A 158 10.32 -8.28 8.69
CA LEU A 158 10.70 -9.43 9.51
C LEU A 158 12.02 -9.99 9.00
N VAL A 159 13.01 -10.00 9.89
CA VAL A 159 14.40 -10.40 9.59
C VAL A 159 14.99 -11.17 10.77
N THR A 160 16.12 -11.83 10.53
CA THR A 160 17.05 -12.31 11.57
C THR A 160 18.47 -11.82 11.27
N GLU A 161 19.44 -12.06 12.15
CA GLU A 161 20.87 -11.83 11.87
C GLU A 161 21.21 -10.40 11.37
N MET A 162 20.89 -9.38 12.17
CA MET A 162 21.16 -7.98 11.80
C MET A 162 22.65 -7.62 11.68
N ALA A 163 23.55 -8.47 12.19
CA ALA A 163 24.99 -8.33 11.91
C ALA A 163 25.31 -8.49 10.43
N ALA A 164 24.44 -9.17 9.67
CA ALA A 164 24.54 -9.34 8.23
C ALA A 164 23.52 -8.46 7.47
N ASP A 165 23.05 -7.34 8.05
CA ASP A 165 22.00 -6.47 7.47
C ASP A 165 20.63 -7.16 7.23
N GLY A 166 20.33 -8.23 7.96
CA GLY A 166 19.04 -8.92 7.90
C GLY A 166 19.01 -10.09 6.92
N LEU A 167 18.73 -11.28 7.46
CA LEU A 167 18.53 -12.53 6.76
C LEU A 167 17.09 -13.05 6.96
N THR A 168 16.77 -14.14 6.27
CA THR A 168 15.46 -14.78 6.30
C THR A 168 15.15 -15.34 7.70
N PRO A 169 14.06 -14.90 8.36
CA PRO A 169 13.67 -15.45 9.65
C PRO A 169 13.10 -16.87 9.50
N SER A 170 12.97 -17.58 10.62
CA SER A 170 12.33 -18.90 10.61
C SER A 170 10.81 -18.80 10.36
N ALA A 171 10.22 -19.81 9.73
CA ALA A 171 8.76 -19.90 9.55
C ALA A 171 8.01 -19.83 10.89
N ALA A 172 8.57 -20.41 11.96
CA ALA A 172 8.01 -20.33 13.31
C ALA A 172 7.97 -18.90 13.85
N THR A 173 9.03 -18.11 13.61
CA THR A 173 9.08 -16.69 13.97
C THR A 173 8.00 -15.90 13.22
N VAL A 174 7.88 -16.13 11.91
CA VAL A 174 6.87 -15.46 11.07
C VAL A 174 5.45 -15.78 11.55
N ALA A 175 5.13 -17.06 11.78
CA ALA A 175 3.82 -17.46 12.27
C ALA A 175 3.50 -16.87 13.65
N GLY A 176 4.50 -16.84 14.55
CA GLY A 176 4.36 -16.24 15.88
C GLY A 176 4.05 -14.75 15.82
N ILE A 177 4.78 -13.99 14.98
CA ILE A 177 4.55 -12.56 14.79
C ILE A 177 3.18 -12.33 14.13
N ARG A 178 2.86 -13.06 13.06
CA ARG A 178 1.56 -12.92 12.37
C ARG A 178 0.37 -13.14 13.29
N ALA A 179 0.49 -14.05 14.27
CA ALA A 179 -0.56 -14.29 15.25
C ALA A 179 -0.69 -13.19 16.32
N ALA A 180 0.32 -12.35 16.50
CA ALA A 180 0.40 -11.37 17.59
C ALA A 180 0.04 -9.93 17.18
N VAL A 181 0.12 -9.61 15.88
CA VAL A 181 -0.15 -8.28 15.34
C VAL A 181 -1.09 -8.34 14.13
N ASP A 182 -1.71 -7.21 13.78
CA ASP A 182 -2.67 -7.08 12.67
C ASP A 182 -2.17 -6.17 11.55
N ILE A 183 -1.04 -5.47 11.74
CA ILE A 183 -0.41 -4.67 10.68
C ILE A 183 0.25 -5.53 9.60
N ASP A 184 0.56 -4.92 8.45
CA ASP A 184 1.21 -5.58 7.32
C ASP A 184 2.60 -6.10 7.72
N LEU A 185 3.02 -7.22 7.12
CA LEU A 185 4.32 -7.85 7.38
C LEU A 185 5.04 -8.11 6.06
N ARG A 186 6.26 -7.61 5.90
CA ARG A 186 7.15 -8.03 4.80
C ARG A 186 8.25 -8.94 5.34
N VAL A 187 8.39 -10.12 4.74
CA VAL A 187 9.38 -11.11 5.20
C VAL A 187 10.59 -11.14 4.29
N MET A 188 11.78 -11.02 4.88
CA MET A 188 13.04 -11.11 4.15
C MET A 188 13.26 -12.48 3.51
N LEU A 189 13.65 -12.49 2.24
CA LEU A 189 14.12 -13.63 1.46
C LEU A 189 15.57 -13.37 1.05
N ARG A 190 16.47 -13.68 1.98
CA ARG A 190 17.93 -13.60 1.85
C ARG A 190 18.58 -14.62 2.77
N LEU A 191 19.25 -15.62 2.19
CA LEU A 191 19.74 -16.79 2.93
C LEU A 191 21.19 -16.69 3.41
N ALA A 192 21.94 -15.72 2.91
CA ALA A 192 23.34 -15.53 3.22
C ALA A 192 23.71 -14.04 3.21
N ASP A 193 24.82 -13.70 3.86
CA ASP A 193 25.39 -12.36 3.80
C ASP A 193 25.86 -12.01 2.37
N GLY A 194 25.93 -10.72 2.05
CA GLY A 194 26.04 -10.19 0.69
C GLY A 194 24.72 -10.25 -0.10
N PHE A 195 24.78 -9.99 -1.41
CA PHE A 195 23.58 -9.91 -2.27
C PHE A 195 23.53 -11.01 -3.33
N ALA A 196 24.41 -12.00 -3.27
CA ALA A 196 24.38 -13.12 -4.22
C ALA A 196 23.27 -14.10 -3.85
N ALA A 197 22.50 -14.56 -4.84
CA ALA A 197 21.50 -15.62 -4.63
C ALA A 197 22.12 -17.00 -4.38
N GLY A 198 23.41 -17.17 -4.67
CA GLY A 198 24.12 -18.45 -4.56
C GLY A 198 23.97 -19.36 -5.79
N GLY A 199 23.78 -18.76 -6.96
CA GLY A 199 23.59 -19.47 -8.23
C GLY A 199 22.28 -20.26 -8.30
N PRO A 200 22.14 -21.20 -9.26
CA PRO A 200 20.90 -21.95 -9.47
C PRO A 200 20.42 -22.70 -8.22
N GLU A 201 21.31 -23.40 -7.53
CA GLU A 201 20.96 -24.13 -6.29
C GLU A 201 20.52 -23.18 -5.17
N GLY A 202 21.12 -21.99 -5.08
CA GLY A 202 20.72 -20.97 -4.12
C GLY A 202 19.34 -20.38 -4.42
N ALA A 203 19.04 -20.12 -5.70
CA ALA A 203 17.72 -19.69 -6.14
C ALA A 203 16.64 -20.75 -5.86
N GLU A 204 16.92 -22.04 -6.07
CA GLU A 204 16.00 -23.12 -5.71
C GLU A 204 15.73 -23.20 -4.21
N ARG A 205 16.77 -23.00 -3.38
CA ARG A 205 16.59 -22.93 -1.92
C ARG A 205 15.71 -21.74 -1.52
N LEU A 206 15.91 -20.57 -2.13
CA LEU A 206 15.09 -19.38 -1.90
C LEU A 206 13.63 -19.64 -2.25
N VAL A 207 13.35 -20.28 -3.38
CA VAL A 207 11.99 -20.67 -3.81
C VAL A 207 11.32 -21.59 -2.80
N ARG A 208 12.03 -22.61 -2.32
CA ARG A 208 11.49 -23.52 -1.29
C ARG A 208 11.16 -22.77 0.00
N VAL A 209 12.09 -21.94 0.48
CA VAL A 209 11.88 -21.15 1.71
C VAL A 209 10.74 -20.15 1.55
N ALA A 210 10.58 -19.54 0.38
CA ALA A 210 9.44 -18.68 0.09
C ALA A 210 8.10 -19.44 0.26
N GLY A 211 8.02 -20.68 -0.23
CA GLY A 211 6.86 -21.55 0.00
C GLY A 211 6.57 -21.80 1.48
N GLU A 212 7.59 -22.16 2.26
CA GLU A 212 7.48 -22.38 3.72
C GLU A 212 6.99 -21.12 4.46
N LEU A 213 7.48 -19.95 4.07
CA LEU A 213 7.07 -18.68 4.67
C LEU A 213 5.63 -18.29 4.29
N ARG A 214 5.19 -18.59 3.07
CA ARG A 214 3.79 -18.40 2.66
C ARG A 214 2.85 -19.28 3.48
N GLU A 215 3.21 -20.54 3.72
CA GLU A 215 2.46 -21.44 4.60
C GLU A 215 2.41 -20.92 6.05
N ALA A 216 3.46 -20.23 6.50
CA ALA A 216 3.50 -19.55 7.79
C ALA A 216 2.69 -18.23 7.84
N GLY A 217 2.07 -17.81 6.73
CA GLY A 217 1.19 -16.64 6.66
C GLY A 217 1.84 -15.37 6.08
N ALA A 218 2.99 -15.47 5.44
CA ALA A 218 3.59 -14.35 4.72
C ALA A 218 2.91 -14.13 3.35
N ASP A 219 2.47 -12.89 3.10
CA ASP A 219 1.86 -12.46 1.83
C ASP A 219 2.57 -11.23 1.21
N GLN A 220 3.59 -10.70 1.88
CA GLN A 220 4.50 -9.69 1.34
C GLN A 220 5.95 -10.05 1.67
N PHE A 221 6.86 -9.72 0.75
CA PHE A 221 8.26 -10.15 0.84
C PHE A 221 9.26 -9.01 0.62
N VAL A 222 10.49 -9.23 1.07
CA VAL A 222 11.64 -8.36 0.80
C VAL A 222 12.73 -9.20 0.19
N LEU A 223 13.27 -8.82 -0.97
CA LEU A 223 14.34 -9.54 -1.65
C LEU A 223 15.20 -8.61 -2.48
N GLY A 224 16.34 -9.09 -2.96
CA GLY A 224 17.14 -8.37 -3.95
C GLY A 224 18.46 -9.05 -4.16
N PHE A 225 18.76 -9.43 -5.40
CA PHE A 225 19.97 -10.18 -5.71
C PHE A 225 20.78 -9.46 -6.77
N LEU A 226 22.08 -9.43 -6.58
CA LEU A 226 23.04 -8.87 -7.52
C LEU A 226 23.96 -9.96 -8.06
N ASP A 227 24.34 -9.81 -9.32
CA ASP A 227 25.38 -10.62 -9.94
C ASP A 227 26.79 -10.13 -9.55
N ALA A 228 27.81 -10.79 -10.07
CA ALA A 228 29.22 -10.47 -9.77
C ALA A 228 29.66 -9.09 -10.30
N ASP A 229 28.96 -8.55 -11.29
CA ASP A 229 29.23 -7.24 -11.90
C ASP A 229 28.43 -6.12 -11.21
N GLY A 230 27.62 -6.46 -10.20
CA GLY A 230 26.76 -5.51 -9.50
C GLY A 230 25.49 -5.15 -10.29
N GLY A 231 25.17 -5.89 -11.35
CA GLY A 231 23.86 -5.87 -12.00
C GLY A 231 22.83 -6.67 -11.19
N VAL A 232 21.57 -6.61 -11.58
CA VAL A 232 20.55 -7.48 -10.96
C VAL A 232 20.69 -8.91 -11.46
N ASP A 233 20.71 -9.87 -10.54
CA ASP A 233 20.60 -11.29 -10.85
C ASP A 233 19.15 -11.61 -11.22
N LEU A 234 18.77 -11.24 -12.45
CA LEU A 234 17.41 -11.44 -12.98
C LEU A 234 16.99 -12.91 -12.93
N ASP A 235 17.94 -13.79 -13.20
CA ASP A 235 17.76 -15.23 -13.19
C ASP A 235 17.29 -15.74 -11.82
N ALA A 236 17.86 -15.24 -10.73
CA ALA A 236 17.41 -15.54 -9.37
C ALA A 236 16.10 -14.82 -9.03
N VAL A 237 16.00 -13.53 -9.36
CA VAL A 237 14.82 -12.71 -9.05
C VAL A 237 13.57 -13.28 -9.70
N GLU A 238 13.59 -13.60 -10.99
CA GLU A 238 12.44 -14.14 -11.73
C GLU A 238 11.99 -15.49 -11.17
N ARG A 239 12.93 -16.38 -10.82
CA ARG A 239 12.61 -17.68 -10.19
C ARG A 239 11.91 -17.50 -8.86
N VAL A 240 12.39 -16.59 -8.01
CA VAL A 240 11.78 -16.32 -6.71
C VAL A 240 10.43 -15.63 -6.89
N VAL A 241 10.34 -14.60 -7.73
CA VAL A 241 9.09 -13.86 -7.99
C VAL A 241 7.99 -14.76 -8.55
N ALA A 242 8.33 -15.74 -9.40
CA ALA A 242 7.36 -16.74 -9.86
C ALA A 242 6.75 -17.56 -8.71
N ALA A 243 7.53 -17.88 -7.68
CA ALA A 243 7.03 -18.55 -6.48
C ALA A 243 6.22 -17.62 -5.55
N LEU A 244 6.32 -16.31 -5.75
CA LEU A 244 5.61 -15.27 -5.01
C LEU A 244 4.36 -14.77 -5.73
N ASP A 245 3.81 -15.52 -6.69
CA ASP A 245 2.62 -15.10 -7.44
C ASP A 245 1.49 -14.61 -6.51
N GLY A 246 0.95 -13.43 -6.85
CA GLY A 246 -0.05 -12.70 -6.07
C GLY A 246 0.46 -11.93 -4.85
N CYS A 247 1.75 -12.00 -4.50
CA CYS A 247 2.34 -11.31 -3.36
C CYS A 247 2.99 -9.98 -3.78
N SER A 248 2.94 -9.00 -2.88
CA SER A 248 3.69 -7.75 -3.01
C SER A 248 5.13 -7.95 -2.53
N TRP A 249 6.09 -7.26 -3.13
CA TRP A 249 7.47 -7.33 -2.66
C TRP A 249 8.28 -6.03 -2.78
N THR A 250 9.26 -5.88 -1.89
CA THR A 250 10.25 -4.81 -1.87
C THR A 250 11.55 -5.29 -2.47
N PHE A 251 12.13 -4.54 -3.41
CA PHE A 251 13.55 -4.70 -3.74
C PHE A 251 14.41 -3.95 -2.70
N HIS A 252 15.19 -4.68 -1.92
CA HIS A 252 15.89 -4.11 -0.76
C HIS A 252 17.16 -3.34 -1.10
N ARG A 253 17.97 -3.02 -0.08
CA ARG A 253 19.17 -2.17 -0.17
C ARG A 253 20.30 -2.67 -1.09
N ALA A 254 20.19 -3.85 -1.70
CA ALA A 254 21.01 -4.21 -2.87
C ALA A 254 21.03 -3.09 -3.93
N VAL A 255 19.93 -2.36 -4.10
CA VAL A 255 19.86 -1.24 -5.05
C VAL A 255 20.85 -0.09 -4.73
N ASP A 256 21.26 0.05 -3.47
CA ASP A 256 22.28 1.03 -3.05
C ASP A 256 23.70 0.60 -3.43
N ARG A 257 23.88 -0.66 -3.85
CA ARG A 257 25.16 -1.30 -4.18
C ARG A 257 25.25 -1.73 -5.64
N ALA A 258 24.21 -1.42 -6.43
CA ALA A 258 24.17 -1.71 -7.84
C ALA A 258 25.23 -0.88 -8.60
N ALA A 259 25.88 -1.50 -9.59
CA ALA A 259 26.83 -0.80 -10.46
C ALA A 259 26.13 0.26 -11.32
N ASP A 260 24.93 -0.06 -11.82
CA ASP A 260 24.02 0.88 -12.48
C ASP A 260 22.61 0.74 -11.91
N ARG A 261 22.27 1.69 -11.05
CA ARG A 261 21.00 1.74 -10.34
C ARG A 261 19.82 2.00 -11.28
N ASP A 262 20.01 2.79 -12.33
CA ASP A 262 18.94 3.13 -13.27
C ASP A 262 18.61 1.93 -14.18
N ALA A 263 19.65 1.25 -14.68
CA ALA A 263 19.50 0.02 -15.44
C ALA A 263 18.78 -1.07 -14.62
N LEU A 264 19.21 -1.28 -13.36
CA LEU A 264 18.57 -2.24 -12.46
C LEU A 264 17.08 -1.96 -12.29
N ARG A 265 16.71 -0.70 -12.02
CA ARG A 265 15.30 -0.32 -11.82
C ARG A 265 14.46 -0.55 -13.08
N LYS A 266 15.02 -0.23 -14.25
CA LYS A 266 14.35 -0.45 -15.54
C LYS A 266 14.15 -1.93 -15.85
N GLN A 267 15.14 -2.78 -15.55
CA GLN A 267 15.03 -4.23 -15.75
C GLN A 267 13.95 -4.86 -14.85
N LEU A 268 13.76 -4.32 -13.64
CA LEU A 268 12.77 -4.80 -12.69
C LEU A 268 11.37 -4.17 -12.87
N ALA A 269 11.25 -3.13 -13.69
CA ALA A 269 10.08 -2.23 -13.73
C ALA A 269 8.75 -2.97 -13.96
N ASP A 270 8.79 -4.01 -14.80
CA ASP A 270 7.61 -4.76 -15.25
C ASP A 270 7.42 -6.09 -14.51
N LEU A 271 8.29 -6.41 -13.53
CA LEU A 271 8.13 -7.64 -12.75
C LEU A 271 6.88 -7.56 -11.85
N PRO A 272 6.04 -8.60 -11.85
CA PRO A 272 4.81 -8.59 -11.07
C PRO A 272 5.11 -8.54 -9.56
N GLY A 273 4.28 -7.80 -8.83
CA GLY A 273 4.35 -7.68 -7.38
C GLY A 273 5.37 -6.67 -6.85
N LEU A 274 6.30 -6.17 -7.67
CA LEU A 274 7.25 -5.16 -7.22
C LEU A 274 6.54 -3.82 -7.01
N ASP A 275 6.45 -3.39 -5.76
CA ASP A 275 5.77 -2.13 -5.41
C ASP A 275 6.65 -1.11 -4.68
N THR A 276 7.82 -1.53 -4.20
CA THR A 276 8.67 -0.73 -3.30
C THR A 276 10.16 -0.99 -3.54
N TYR A 277 10.96 0.06 -3.47
CA TYR A 277 12.41 -0.02 -3.29
C TYR A 277 12.79 0.48 -1.90
N LEU A 278 13.46 -0.34 -1.10
CA LEU A 278 14.08 0.09 0.16
C LEU A 278 15.51 0.56 -0.13
N THR A 279 15.79 1.83 0.17
CA THR A 279 17.01 2.47 -0.28
C THR A 279 17.44 3.63 0.63
N ALA A 280 18.74 3.80 0.79
CA ALA A 280 19.33 5.01 1.36
C ALA A 280 19.70 6.05 0.30
N GLY A 281 19.64 5.69 -1.00
CA GLY A 281 20.14 6.48 -2.13
C GLY A 281 21.65 6.37 -2.33
N SER A 282 22.36 5.73 -1.41
CA SER A 282 23.80 5.46 -1.44
C SER A 282 24.15 4.26 -0.55
N ALA A 283 25.19 3.52 -0.92
CA ALA A 283 25.82 2.48 -0.11
C ALA A 283 26.27 2.99 1.28
N ALA A 284 26.60 4.28 1.38
CA ALA A 284 27.10 4.94 2.58
C ALA A 284 25.99 5.48 3.51
N GLY A 285 24.73 5.39 3.11
CA GLY A 285 23.58 5.82 3.93
C GLY A 285 22.91 7.10 3.44
N VAL A 286 21.88 7.51 4.20
CA VAL A 286 20.94 8.57 3.79
C VAL A 286 21.60 9.94 3.66
N ASP A 287 22.62 10.25 4.46
CA ASP A 287 23.35 11.53 4.37
C ASP A 287 23.93 11.77 2.96
N GLU A 288 24.62 10.76 2.42
CA GLU A 288 25.19 10.82 1.07
C GLU A 288 24.13 10.59 -0.02
N GLY A 289 23.12 9.78 0.26
CA GLY A 289 22.10 9.39 -0.72
C GLY A 289 20.95 10.38 -0.87
N LEU A 290 20.81 11.38 0.01
CA LEU A 290 19.71 12.35 -0.03
C LEU A 290 19.54 13.03 -1.41
N PRO A 291 20.59 13.52 -2.10
CA PRO A 291 20.45 14.09 -3.43
C PRO A 291 19.89 13.09 -4.45
N THR A 292 20.31 11.82 -4.40
CA THR A 292 19.81 10.74 -5.25
C THR A 292 18.33 10.51 -5.00
N LEU A 293 17.91 10.37 -3.74
CA LEU A 293 16.51 10.15 -3.36
C LEU A 293 15.60 11.27 -3.89
N VAL A 294 16.02 12.54 -3.73
CA VAL A 294 15.28 13.70 -4.23
C VAL A 294 15.19 13.70 -5.75
N ALA A 295 16.27 13.33 -6.45
CA ALA A 295 16.29 13.26 -7.90
C ALA A 295 15.33 12.18 -8.43
N GLU A 296 15.31 11.01 -7.81
CA GLU A 296 14.49 9.88 -8.28
C GLU A 296 13.00 10.06 -8.07
N VAL A 297 12.58 10.72 -6.99
CA VAL A 297 11.16 11.03 -6.77
C VAL A 297 10.59 11.90 -7.89
N ARG A 298 11.44 12.74 -8.51
CA ARG A 298 11.05 13.60 -9.64
C ARG A 298 10.88 12.82 -10.95
N ARG A 299 11.31 11.56 -11.00
CA ARG A 299 11.23 10.67 -12.17
C ARG A 299 10.00 9.79 -12.17
N ARG A 300 9.06 9.98 -11.23
CA ARG A 300 7.77 9.26 -11.20
C ARG A 300 7.08 9.36 -12.57
N GLY A 301 6.54 8.24 -13.05
CA GLY A 301 5.99 8.09 -14.39
C GLY A 301 7.00 7.55 -15.42
N GLU A 302 8.29 7.48 -15.08
CA GLU A 302 9.29 6.78 -15.89
C GLU A 302 9.35 5.27 -15.51
N PRO A 303 9.68 4.38 -16.46
CA PRO A 303 9.87 2.95 -16.17
C PRO A 303 10.84 2.72 -15.02
N GLY A 304 10.40 1.99 -13.99
CA GLY A 304 11.18 1.70 -12.78
C GLY A 304 11.14 2.78 -11.70
N TYR A 305 10.36 3.86 -11.88
CA TYR A 305 10.25 4.97 -10.92
C TYR A 305 8.81 5.19 -10.41
N ASP A 306 7.87 4.32 -10.75
CA ASP A 306 6.51 4.35 -10.22
C ASP A 306 6.39 3.71 -8.84
N GLN A 307 7.29 2.79 -8.51
CA GLN A 307 7.36 2.13 -7.20
C GLN A 307 7.56 3.15 -6.06
N THR A 308 7.13 2.74 -4.88
CA THR A 308 7.35 3.51 -3.65
C THR A 308 8.84 3.54 -3.32
N ILE A 309 9.38 4.71 -3.00
CA ILE A 309 10.71 4.83 -2.40
C ILE A 309 10.51 4.79 -0.90
N LEU A 310 10.96 3.70 -0.27
CA LEU A 310 10.99 3.50 1.16
C LEU A 310 12.40 3.82 1.64
N VAL A 311 12.56 4.90 2.42
CA VAL A 311 13.89 5.36 2.82
C VAL A 311 14.33 4.67 4.11
N GLY A 312 15.48 4.02 4.09
CA GLY A 312 16.08 3.33 5.24
C GLY A 312 17.58 3.10 5.04
N GLY A 313 18.31 2.74 6.10
CA GLY A 313 19.78 2.60 6.08
C GLY A 313 20.49 3.82 6.66
N GLY A 314 20.39 4.00 7.98
CA GLY A 314 20.94 5.18 8.69
C GLY A 314 20.00 6.39 8.72
N LEU A 315 18.70 6.18 8.46
CA LEU A 315 17.69 7.22 8.57
C LEU A 315 17.59 7.75 10.01
N ARG A 316 17.50 9.08 10.15
CA ARG A 316 17.36 9.83 11.40
C ARG A 316 16.24 10.86 11.27
N LEU A 317 15.72 11.34 12.40
CA LEU A 317 14.60 12.28 12.42
C LEU A 317 14.92 13.61 11.71
N ASP A 318 16.17 14.07 11.75
CA ASP A 318 16.63 15.29 11.06
C ASP A 318 16.57 15.20 9.53
N HIS A 319 16.57 13.99 8.94
CA HIS A 319 16.36 13.79 7.51
C HIS A 319 14.91 13.97 7.06
N VAL A 320 13.95 13.70 7.95
CA VAL A 320 12.52 13.60 7.61
C VAL A 320 11.97 14.87 6.95
N PRO A 321 12.25 16.10 7.45
CA PRO A 321 11.71 17.30 6.83
C PRO A 321 12.11 17.48 5.37
N ALA A 322 13.38 17.22 5.03
CA ALA A 322 13.89 17.34 3.66
C ALA A 322 13.28 16.28 2.74
N LEU A 323 13.19 15.03 3.20
CA LEU A 323 12.60 13.92 2.45
C LEU A 323 11.10 14.16 2.19
N ARG A 324 10.35 14.60 3.21
CA ARG A 324 8.92 14.94 3.09
C ARG A 324 8.69 16.11 2.14
N HIS A 325 9.53 17.14 2.21
CA HIS A 325 9.46 18.28 1.29
C HIS A 325 9.69 17.84 -0.18
N ALA A 326 10.52 16.82 -0.40
CA ALA A 326 10.75 16.24 -1.71
C ALA A 326 9.61 15.31 -2.20
N GLY A 327 8.60 15.03 -1.37
CA GLY A 327 7.48 14.13 -1.71
C GLY A 327 7.73 12.65 -1.39
N ILE A 328 8.65 12.36 -0.47
CA ILE A 328 8.88 11.01 0.06
C ILE A 328 8.00 10.81 1.30
N ASP A 329 7.15 9.80 1.22
CA ASP A 329 6.12 9.51 2.22
C ASP A 329 6.23 8.07 2.77
N ALA A 330 7.41 7.44 2.71
CA ALA A 330 7.63 6.11 3.25
C ALA A 330 9.03 5.98 3.88
N PHE A 331 9.06 5.53 5.12
CA PHE A 331 10.25 5.51 5.97
C PHE A 331 10.39 4.16 6.67
N HIS A 332 11.60 3.67 6.73
CA HIS A 332 11.96 2.37 7.29
C HIS A 332 13.02 2.56 8.37
N ILE A 333 12.74 2.04 9.57
CA ILE A 333 13.63 2.15 10.74
C ILE A 333 13.86 0.79 11.39
N GLY A 334 15.06 0.61 11.93
CA GLY A 334 15.42 -0.56 12.74
C GLY A 334 16.06 -0.13 14.04
N GLY A 335 17.37 0.18 13.98
CA GLY A 335 18.11 0.67 15.16
C GLY A 335 17.51 1.92 15.81
N ALA A 336 16.91 2.83 15.04
CA ALA A 336 16.28 4.05 15.56
C ALA A 336 14.99 3.80 16.36
N ALA A 337 14.44 2.58 16.30
CA ALA A 337 13.32 2.16 17.13
C ALA A 337 13.77 1.55 18.47
N ARG A 338 15.08 1.47 18.74
CA ARG A 338 15.67 0.71 19.86
C ARG A 338 16.59 1.60 20.69
N SER A 339 16.50 1.53 22.01
CA SER A 339 17.33 2.36 22.90
C SER A 339 18.78 1.90 23.03
N ALA A 340 19.05 0.60 22.78
CA ALA A 340 20.38 -0.01 22.85
C ALA A 340 20.85 -0.55 21.49
N GLY A 341 20.32 -0.01 20.39
CA GLY A 341 20.54 -0.55 19.05
C GLY A 341 20.05 -1.99 18.94
N TRP A 342 20.74 -2.83 18.16
CA TRP A 342 20.35 -4.23 17.93
C TRP A 342 20.52 -5.17 19.12
N ALA A 343 21.12 -4.69 20.22
CA ALA A 343 21.20 -5.45 21.47
C ALA A 343 19.94 -5.32 22.35
N GLY A 344 18.99 -4.46 21.98
CA GLY A 344 17.75 -4.23 22.72
C GLY A 344 16.48 -4.38 21.87
N PRO A 345 15.32 -4.56 22.52
CA PRO A 345 14.04 -4.69 21.82
C PRO A 345 13.60 -3.35 21.24
N VAL A 346 12.58 -3.40 20.38
CA VAL A 346 11.86 -2.21 19.92
C VAL A 346 11.23 -1.54 21.13
N VAL A 347 11.38 -0.22 21.21
CA VAL A 347 10.77 0.60 22.25
C VAL A 347 9.56 1.32 21.66
N GLU A 348 8.37 1.01 22.17
CA GLU A 348 7.10 1.62 21.78
C GLU A 348 7.18 3.17 21.74
N GLY A 349 7.81 3.77 22.76
CA GLY A 349 8.00 5.21 22.86
C GLY A 349 8.84 5.80 21.73
N ALA A 350 9.89 5.09 21.29
CA ALA A 350 10.74 5.52 20.18
C ALA A 350 9.96 5.46 18.85
N VAL A 351 9.22 4.37 18.61
CA VAL A 351 8.36 4.25 17.42
C VAL A 351 7.29 5.34 17.41
N ARG A 352 6.71 5.66 18.57
CA ARG A 352 5.74 6.75 18.71
C ARG A 352 6.33 8.13 18.42
N GLU A 353 7.58 8.38 18.79
CA GLU A 353 8.29 9.60 18.44
C GLU A 353 8.41 9.75 16.93
N TRP A 354 8.86 8.71 16.24
CA TRP A 354 8.90 8.66 14.77
C TRP A 354 7.52 8.92 14.16
N ARG A 355 6.49 8.26 14.70
CA ARG A 355 5.12 8.41 14.21
C ARG A 355 4.62 9.85 14.28
N ARG A 356 4.88 10.55 15.39
CA ARG A 356 4.52 11.97 15.59
C ARG A 356 5.22 12.87 14.59
N VAL A 357 6.53 12.72 14.42
CA VAL A 357 7.31 13.52 13.46
C VAL A 357 6.80 13.32 12.03
N LEU A 358 6.47 12.07 11.66
CA LEU A 358 5.92 11.75 10.33
C LEU A 358 4.50 12.28 10.11
N ASP A 359 3.70 12.35 11.18
CA ASP A 359 2.35 12.92 11.17
C ASP A 359 2.35 14.47 11.27
N GLY A 360 3.50 15.07 11.58
CA GLY A 360 3.69 16.51 11.70
C GLY A 360 3.25 17.10 13.05
N GLU A 361 3.26 16.28 14.11
CA GLU A 361 2.90 16.65 15.49
C GLU A 361 4.06 17.23 16.30
#